data_AF-A0A951RC77-F1
#
_entry.id   AF-A0A951RC77-F1
#
_cell.length_a   1.000
_cell.length_b   1.000
_cell.length_c   1.000
_cell.angle_alpha   90.00
_cell.angle_beta   90.00
_cell.angle_gamma   90.00
#
_symmetry.space_group_name_H-M   'P 1'
#
loop_
_entity.id
_entity.type
_entity.pdbx_description
1 polymer ?
#
loop_
_entity_poly.entity_id
_entity_poly.type
_entity_poly.pdbx_seq_one_letter_code
_entity_poly.pdbx_strand_id
1 'polypeptide(L)'
;MNETDKAVIRDILDGFGIDVTWFVCIGLLHIDDARTWLIRKAFEQRRRRYLRGESDENIEYIKEDLSVRYGVSFSKVEKIVYQR
;
A
#
# COMPACT_ATOMS: atom_id res chain seq x y z
N MET A 1 -12.22 -13.73 -2.46
CA MET A 1 -11.11 -12.77 -2.58
C MET A 1 -11.18 -12.14 -3.96
N ASN A 2 -11.30 -10.82 -4.06
CA ASN A 2 -11.41 -10.13 -5.35
C ASN A 2 -10.01 -9.89 -5.97
N GLU A 3 -9.93 -9.31 -7.17
CA GLU A 3 -8.65 -9.04 -7.85
C GLU A 3 -7.78 -8.01 -7.10
N THR A 4 -8.38 -7.00 -6.47
CA THR A 4 -7.66 -6.00 -5.66
C THR A 4 -7.00 -6.64 -4.44
N ASP A 5 -7.68 -7.57 -3.78
CA ASP A 5 -7.15 -8.31 -2.63
C ASP A 5 -5.95 -9.18 -3.03
N LYS A 6 -6.04 -9.85 -4.19
CA LYS A 6 -4.91 -10.63 -4.75
C LYS A 6 -3.73 -9.71 -5.08
N ALA A 7 -3.99 -8.52 -5.62
CA ALA A 7 -2.96 -7.53 -5.91
C ALA A 7 -2.26 -7.05 -4.62
N VAL A 8 -3.00 -6.82 -3.54
CA VAL A 8 -2.41 -6.47 -2.23
C VAL A 8 -1.45 -7.56 -1.75
N ILE A 9 -1.87 -8.83 -1.76
CA ILE A 9 -1.02 -9.94 -1.30
C ILE A 9 0.23 -10.05 -2.18
N ARG A 10 0.07 -9.95 -3.51
CA ARG A 10 1.18 -9.99 -4.45
C ARG A 10 2.15 -8.83 -4.25
N ASP A 11 1.65 -7.61 -4.13
CA ASP A 11 2.49 -6.41 -3.96
C ASP A 11 3.22 -6.42 -2.61
N ILE A 12 2.65 -7.03 -1.57
CA ILE A 12 3.37 -7.28 -0.29
C ILE A 12 4.49 -8.29 -0.50
N LEU A 13 4.24 -9.39 -1.21
CA LEU A 13 5.26 -10.40 -1.51
C LEU A 13 6.38 -9.83 -2.38
N ASP A 14 6.04 -9.19 -3.50
CA ASP A 14 7.00 -8.69 -4.48
C ASP A 14 7.78 -7.48 -3.93
N GLY A 15 7.11 -6.59 -3.21
CA GLY A 15 7.70 -5.36 -2.69
C GLY A 15 8.49 -5.52 -1.39
N PHE A 16 8.16 -6.53 -0.58
CA PHE A 16 8.70 -6.68 0.78
C PHE A 16 9.18 -8.09 1.12
N GLY A 17 8.98 -9.08 0.24
CA GLY A 17 9.38 -10.47 0.48
C GLY A 17 8.55 -11.18 1.54
N ILE A 18 7.35 -10.67 1.86
CA ILE A 18 6.50 -11.20 2.93
C ILE A 18 5.30 -11.91 2.29
N ASP A 19 5.21 -13.23 2.41
CA ASP A 19 4.00 -13.95 2.00
C ASP A 19 2.96 -13.94 3.13
N VAL A 20 1.87 -13.22 2.91
CA VAL A 20 0.74 -13.13 3.84
C VAL A 20 -0.45 -14.01 3.46
N THR A 21 -0.36 -14.76 2.35
CA THR A 21 -1.47 -15.50 1.74
C THR A 21 -2.16 -16.41 2.74
N TRP A 22 -1.38 -17.24 3.43
CA TRP A 22 -1.91 -18.22 4.38
C TRP A 22 -2.68 -17.55 5.52
N PHE A 23 -2.11 -16.49 6.14
CA PHE A 23 -2.74 -15.75 7.24
C PHE A 23 -4.05 -15.08 6.83
N VAL A 24 -4.13 -14.54 5.62
CA VAL A 24 -5.36 -13.97 5.07
C VAL A 24 -6.40 -15.06 4.81
N CYS A 25 -5.99 -16.20 4.23
CA CYS A 25 -6.89 -17.31 3.91
C CYS A 25 -7.56 -17.92 5.14
N ILE A 26 -6.86 -17.99 6.28
CA ILE A 26 -7.41 -18.54 7.53
C ILE A 26 -8.03 -17.47 8.43
N GLY A 27 -8.04 -16.21 8.00
CA GLY A 27 -8.63 -15.09 8.74
C GLY A 27 -7.81 -14.59 9.95
N LEU A 28 -6.55 -14.98 10.09
CA LEU A 28 -5.64 -14.43 11.11
C LEU A 28 -5.16 -13.01 10.77
N LEU A 29 -5.20 -12.62 9.49
CA LEU A 29 -4.91 -11.27 9.03
C LEU A 29 -6.06 -10.78 8.16
N HIS A 30 -6.70 -9.67 8.54
CA HIS A 30 -7.72 -9.07 7.69
C HIS A 30 -7.08 -8.41 6.47
N ILE A 31 -7.66 -8.61 5.28
CA ILE A 31 -7.10 -8.07 4.03
C ILE A 31 -7.01 -6.54 4.04
N ASP A 32 -7.94 -5.87 4.72
CA ASP A 32 -7.91 -4.40 4.86
C ASP A 32 -6.73 -3.90 5.71
N ASP A 33 -6.29 -4.69 6.69
CA ASP A 33 -5.13 -4.36 7.51
C ASP A 33 -3.84 -4.53 6.70
N ALA A 34 -3.74 -5.63 5.94
CA ALA A 34 -2.66 -5.85 4.98
C ALA A 34 -2.59 -4.72 3.95
N ARG A 35 -3.74 -4.31 3.39
CA ARG A 35 -3.84 -3.20 2.45
C ARG A 35 -3.39 -1.87 3.08
N THR A 36 -3.83 -1.59 4.31
CA THR A 36 -3.45 -0.38 5.03
C THR A 36 -1.95 -0.32 5.28
N TRP A 37 -1.37 -1.44 5.72
CA TRP A 37 0.07 -1.56 5.92
C TRP A 37 0.85 -1.35 4.61
N LEU A 38 0.39 -1.99 3.53
CA LEU A 38 1.00 -1.87 2.20
C LEU A 38 1.01 -0.43 1.70
N ILE A 39 -0.14 0.26 1.77
CA ILE A 39 -0.26 1.68 1.36
C ILE A 39 0.74 2.55 2.16
N ARG A 40 0.80 2.36 3.48
CA ARG A 40 1.72 3.12 4.33
C ARG A 40 3.17 2.87 3.93
N LYS A 41 3.56 1.61 3.71
CA LYS A 41 4.94 1.25 3.35
C LYS A 41 5.34 1.69 1.94
N ALA A 42 4.46 1.51 0.96
CA ALA A 42 4.68 1.97 -0.40
C ALA A 42 4.85 3.50 -0.45
N PHE A 43 4.00 4.24 0.28
CA PHE A 43 4.12 5.69 0.42
C PHE A 43 5.45 6.10 1.07
N GLU A 44 5.82 5.48 2.20
CA GLU A 44 7.08 5.76 2.90
C GLU A 44 8.30 5.55 1.99
N GLN A 45 8.32 4.47 1.20
CA GLN A 45 9.41 4.19 0.26
C GLN A 45 9.49 5.23 -0.85
N ARG A 46 8.38 5.55 -1.51
CA ARG A 46 8.34 6.53 -2.62
C ARG A 46 8.63 7.95 -2.14
N ARG A 47 8.08 8.35 -0.99
CA ARG A 47 8.38 9.64 -0.35
C ARG A 47 9.87 9.79 -0.04
N ARG A 48 10.54 8.74 0.44
CA ARG A 48 12.00 8.79 0.68
C ARG A 48 12.79 9.00 -0.60
N ARG A 49 12.41 8.34 -1.71
CA ARG A 49 13.04 8.56 -3.02
C ARG A 49 12.84 10.00 -3.51
N TYR A 50 11.62 10.52 -3.42
CA TYR A 50 11.32 11.93 -3.73
C TYR A 50 12.18 12.90 -2.90
N LEU A 51 12.24 12.71 -1.57
CA LEU A 51 13.03 13.57 -0.68
C LEU A 51 14.55 13.48 -0.93
N ARG A 52 15.04 12.40 -1.54
CA ARG A 52 16.45 12.23 -1.94
C ARG A 52 16.73 12.72 -3.37
N GLY A 53 15.72 13.21 -4.10
CA GLY A 53 15.87 13.58 -5.51
C GLY A 53 16.08 12.38 -6.44
N GLU A 54 15.71 11.17 -6.00
CA GLU A 54 15.82 9.92 -6.78
C GLU A 54 14.56 9.67 -7.63
N SER A 55 13.55 10.53 -7.52
CA SER A 55 12.27 10.42 -8.21
C SER A 55 11.64 11.80 -8.40
N ASP A 56 11.10 12.05 -9.60
CA ASP A 56 10.31 13.24 -9.93
C ASP A 56 8.82 13.08 -9.55
N GLU A 57 8.44 11.92 -9.02
CA GLU A 57 7.08 11.67 -8.54
C GLU A 57 6.76 12.58 -7.36
N ASN A 58 5.85 13.54 -7.57
CA ASN A 58 5.39 14.38 -6.47
C ASN A 58 4.52 13.59 -5.47
N ILE A 59 4.38 14.13 -4.26
CA ILE A 59 3.63 13.48 -3.17
C ILE A 59 2.15 13.27 -3.52
N GLU A 60 1.55 14.19 -4.29
CA GLU A 60 0.14 14.12 -4.67
C GLU A 60 -0.12 12.94 -5.61
N TYR A 61 0.72 12.78 -6.63
CA TYR A 61 0.69 11.68 -7.57
C TYR A 61 0.87 10.34 -6.88
N ILE A 62 1.81 10.24 -5.92
CA ILE A 62 2.00 9.00 -5.14
C ILE A 62 0.70 8.63 -4.42
N LYS A 63 -0.01 9.59 -3.81
CA LYS A 63 -1.28 9.33 -3.11
C LYS A 63 -2.39 8.92 -4.09
N GLU A 64 -2.51 9.59 -5.23
CA GLU A 64 -3.49 9.25 -6.27
C GLU A 64 -3.28 7.85 -6.82
N ASP A 65 -2.03 7.49 -7.15
CA ASP A 65 -1.68 6.15 -7.63
C ASP A 65 -2.03 5.07 -6.60
N LEU A 66 -1.69 5.26 -5.32
CA LEU A 66 -2.05 4.32 -4.25
C LEU A 66 -3.57 4.20 -4.06
N SER A 67 -4.30 5.30 -4.25
CA SER A 67 -5.76 5.34 -4.18
C SER A 67 -6.40 4.47 -5.27
N VAL A 68 -5.98 4.69 -6.52
CA VAL A 68 -6.48 3.94 -7.68
C VAL A 68 -6.07 2.47 -7.59
N ARG A 69 -4.78 2.19 -7.36
CA ARG A 69 -4.21 0.83 -7.38
C ARG A 69 -4.85 -0.09 -6.35
N TYR A 70 -5.12 0.41 -5.16
CA TYR A 70 -5.66 -0.40 -4.06
C TYR A 70 -7.15 -0.16 -3.79
N GLY A 71 -7.85 0.56 -4.66
CA GLY A 71 -9.29 0.77 -4.57
C GLY A 71 -9.74 1.45 -3.27
N VAL A 72 -8.93 2.37 -2.75
CA VAL A 72 -9.25 3.14 -1.54
C VAL A 72 -9.44 4.61 -1.91
N SER A 73 -10.34 5.32 -1.23
CA SER A 73 -10.50 6.75 -1.48
C SER A 73 -9.22 7.53 -1.18
N PHE A 74 -9.01 8.64 -1.90
CA PHE A 74 -7.87 9.53 -1.68
C PHE A 74 -7.76 10.00 -0.23
N SER A 75 -8.88 10.42 0.37
CA SER A 75 -8.96 10.80 1.80
C SER A 75 -8.56 9.66 2.74
N LYS A 76 -8.85 8.39 2.39
CA LYS A 76 -8.39 7.24 3.17
C LYS A 76 -6.87 7.08 3.07
N VAL A 77 -6.29 7.26 1.89
CA VAL A 77 -4.82 7.27 1.72
C VAL A 77 -4.19 8.34 2.60
N GLU A 78 -4.72 9.56 2.58
CA GLU A 78 -4.22 10.66 3.43
C GLU A 78 -4.25 10.31 4.92
N LYS A 79 -5.36 9.73 5.41
CA LYS A 79 -5.46 9.26 6.79
C LYS A 79 -4.39 8.21 7.10
N ILE A 80 -4.20 7.22 6.23
CA ILE A 80 -3.21 6.14 6.43
C ILE A 80 -1.77 6.68 6.54
N VAL A 81 -1.42 7.66 5.70
CA VAL A 81 -0.04 8.15 5.60
C VAL A 81 0.30 9.29 6.56
N TYR A 82 -0.71 10.00 7.10
CA TYR A 82 -0.50 11.12 8.03
C TYR A 82 -0.92 10.85 9.48
N GLN A 83 -1.85 9.93 9.75
CA GLN A 83 -2.13 9.51 11.12
C GLN A 83 -1.06 8.50 11.54
N ARG A 84 -0.51 8.66 12.75
CA ARG A 84 0.45 7.71 13.35
C ARG A 84 -0.29 6.60 14.06
#